data_AF-A0AAP3A4J0-F1
#
_entry.id   AF-A0AAP3A4J0-F1
#
_cell.length_a   1.000
_cell.length_b   1.000
_cell.length_c   1.000
_cell.angle_alpha   90.00
_cell.angle_beta   90.00
_cell.angle_gamma   90.00
#
_symmetry.space_group_name_H-M   'P 1'
#
loop_
_entity.id
_entity.type
_entity.pdbx_description
1 polymer ?
#
loop_
_entity_poly.entity_id
_entity_poly.type
_entity_poly.pdbx_seq_one_letter_code
_entity_poly.pdbx_strand_id
1 'polypeptide(L)'
;LVGAGVFAQGLMTIGFIDTLLAHAQDLGSGGLIMMLSLVVITTLAAFTTGSGNAPFYAFVELIPNLASSLGINPAYLVIPMLQASNLG
;
A
#
# COMPACT_ATOMS: atom_id res chain seq x y z
N LEU A 1 14.82 4.69 2.09
CA LEU A 1 14.90 4.20 0.70
C LEU A 1 15.45 2.78 0.66
N VAL A 2 16.71 2.51 1.03
CA VAL A 2 17.25 1.13 1.00
C VAL A 2 16.42 0.13 1.84
N GLY A 3 16.01 0.50 3.06
CA GLY A 3 15.16 -0.37 3.90
C GLY A 3 13.73 -0.55 3.43
N ALA A 4 13.17 0.45 2.72
CA ALA A 4 11.81 0.37 2.17
C ALA A 4 11.74 -0.63 1.03
N GLY A 5 12.72 -0.63 0.13
CA GLY A 5 12.79 -1.58 -0.97
C GLY A 5 13.01 -3.02 -0.52
N VAL A 6 13.86 -3.22 0.49
CA VAL A 6 14.05 -4.55 1.10
C VAL A 6 12.76 -5.03 1.80
N PHE A 7 12.04 -4.13 2.47
CA PHE A 7 10.74 -4.45 3.08
C PHE A 7 9.67 -4.80 2.04
N ALA A 8 9.57 -3.99 0.98
CA ALA A 8 8.67 -4.22 -0.15
C ALA A 8 8.94 -5.56 -0.83
N GLN A 9 10.21 -5.84 -1.12
CA GLN A 9 10.65 -7.13 -1.68
C GLN A 9 10.34 -8.29 -0.72
N GLY A 10 10.50 -8.09 0.58
CA GLY A 10 10.12 -9.05 1.62
C GLY A 10 8.63 -9.39 1.58
N LEU A 11 7.76 -8.37 1.52
CA LEU A 11 6.31 -8.52 1.38
C LEU A 11 5.90 -9.26 0.11
N MET A 12 6.55 -8.93 -1.02
CA MET A 12 6.35 -9.66 -2.28
C MET A 12 6.75 -11.13 -2.15
N THR A 13 7.89 -11.42 -1.51
CA THR A 13 8.41 -12.78 -1.36
C THR A 13 7.49 -13.66 -0.49
N ILE A 14 6.84 -13.08 0.52
CA ILE A 14 5.88 -13.81 1.38
C ILE A 14 4.47 -13.92 0.78
N GLY A 15 4.26 -13.40 -0.44
CA GLY A 15 2.96 -13.45 -1.13
C GLY A 15 1.92 -12.44 -0.61
N PHE A 16 2.33 -11.45 0.18
CA PHE A 16 1.41 -10.45 0.75
C PHE A 16 0.65 -9.69 -0.35
N ILE A 17 1.35 -9.33 -1.42
CA ILE A 17 0.79 -8.61 -2.56
C ILE A 17 -0.27 -9.44 -3.28
N ASP A 18 -0.04 -10.72 -3.49
CA ASP A 18 -1.00 -11.62 -4.12
C ASP A 18 -2.27 -11.77 -3.28
N THR A 19 -2.14 -11.88 -1.95
CA THR A 19 -3.30 -11.87 -1.05
C THR A 19 -4.09 -10.56 -1.10
N LEU A 20 -3.41 -9.41 -1.07
CA LEU A 20 -4.05 -8.10 -1.19
C LEU A 20 -4.83 -8.00 -2.51
N LEU A 21 -4.21 -8.43 -3.60
CA LEU A 21 -4.78 -8.37 -4.93
C LEU A 21 -6.01 -9.30 -5.06
N ALA A 22 -5.91 -10.53 -4.55
CA ALA A 22 -7.03 -11.47 -4.51
C ALA A 22 -8.20 -10.90 -3.70
N HIS A 23 -7.94 -10.34 -2.51
CA HIS A 23 -8.96 -9.69 -1.69
C HIS A 23 -9.59 -8.48 -2.37
N ALA A 24 -8.81 -7.68 -3.11
CA ALA A 24 -9.34 -6.55 -3.86
C ALA A 24 -10.25 -7.01 -5.02
N GLN A 25 -9.83 -8.01 -5.78
CA GLN A 25 -10.56 -8.48 -6.96
C GLN A 25 -11.86 -9.19 -6.61
N ASP A 26 -11.90 -9.97 -5.51
CA ASP A 26 -13.10 -10.71 -5.07
C ASP A 26 -14.28 -9.80 -4.75
N LEU A 27 -14.01 -8.54 -4.40
CA LEU A 27 -15.01 -7.54 -4.02
C LEU A 27 -15.49 -6.68 -5.21
N GLY A 28 -15.16 -7.06 -6.45
CA GLY A 28 -15.69 -6.47 -7.70
C GLY A 28 -15.21 -5.04 -8.03
N SER A 29 -14.55 -4.36 -7.09
CA SER A 29 -14.04 -2.98 -7.21
C SER A 29 -12.57 -2.89 -6.83
N GLY A 30 -11.72 -3.76 -7.39
CA GLY A 30 -10.34 -3.97 -6.96
C GLY A 30 -9.49 -2.73 -6.71
N GLY A 31 -9.63 -1.67 -7.52
CA GLY A 31 -8.94 -0.40 -7.29
C GLY A 31 -9.37 0.36 -6.03
N LEU A 32 -10.67 0.39 -5.74
CA LEU A 32 -11.21 1.10 -4.57
C LEU A 32 -10.91 0.33 -3.28
N ILE A 33 -11.10 -0.99 -3.30
CA ILE A 33 -10.76 -1.86 -2.17
C ILE A 33 -9.27 -1.77 -1.86
N MET A 34 -8.43 -1.76 -2.90
CA MET A 34 -6.99 -1.65 -2.72
C MET A 34 -6.58 -0.32 -2.11
N MET A 35 -7.16 0.76 -2.61
CA MET A 35 -6.94 2.10 -2.06
C MET A 35 -7.29 2.15 -0.58
N LEU A 36 -8.48 1.68 -0.18
CA LEU A 36 -8.90 1.67 1.23
C LEU A 36 -8.01 0.78 2.10
N SER A 37 -7.61 -0.40 1.60
CA SER A 37 -6.75 -1.32 2.33
C SER A 37 -5.39 -0.69 2.63
N LEU A 38 -4.78 -0.06 1.62
CA LEU A 38 -3.49 0.61 1.78
C LEU A 38 -3.58 1.82 2.72
N VAL A 39 -4.66 2.58 2.66
CA VAL A 39 -4.94 3.70 3.58
C VAL A 39 -5.01 3.19 5.03
N VAL A 40 -5.82 2.16 5.29
CA VAL A 40 -6.00 1.60 6.65
C VAL A 40 -4.68 1.07 7.20
N ILE A 41 -3.94 0.30 6.41
CA ILE A 41 -2.65 -0.28 6.85
C ILE A 41 -1.62 0.83 7.08
N THR A 42 -1.57 1.85 6.20
CA THR A 42 -0.65 2.98 6.36
C THR A 42 -0.97 3.77 7.62
N THR A 43 -2.25 4.05 7.90
CA THR A 43 -2.67 4.76 9.11
C THR A 43 -2.35 3.95 10.38
N LEU A 44 -2.68 2.66 10.41
CA LEU A 44 -2.36 1.79 11.55
C LEU A 44 -0.84 1.74 11.79
N ALA A 45 -0.07 1.55 10.73
CA ALA A 45 1.37 1.55 10.82
C ALA A 45 1.90 2.90 11.31
N ALA A 46 1.37 4.02 10.81
CA ALA A 46 1.76 5.37 11.21
C ALA A 46 1.56 5.61 12.72
N PHE A 47 0.42 5.19 13.25
CA PHE A 47 0.14 5.22 14.69
C PHE A 47 1.13 4.37 15.49
N THR A 48 1.50 3.18 15.00
CA THR A 48 2.46 2.31 15.70
C THR A 48 3.91 2.80 15.61
N THR A 49 4.29 3.43 14.50
CA THR A 49 5.65 3.93 14.27
C THR A 49 5.85 5.34 14.83
N GLY A 50 4.78 6.04 15.22
CA GLY A 50 4.80 7.43 15.68
C GLY A 50 5.22 8.43 14.59
N SER A 51 5.18 8.01 13.33
CA SER A 51 5.51 8.81 12.15
C SER A 51 4.93 8.14 10.91
N GLY A 52 4.00 8.80 10.22
CA GLY A 52 3.43 8.24 8.99
C GLY A 52 4.38 8.14 7.79
N ASN A 53 5.49 8.89 7.79
CA ASN A 53 6.46 8.85 6.70
C ASN A 53 7.13 7.47 6.55
N ALA A 54 7.40 6.78 7.65
CA ALA A 54 8.05 5.47 7.62
C ALA A 54 7.22 4.40 6.87
N PRO A 55 5.94 4.15 7.21
CA PRO A 55 5.11 3.23 6.46
C PRO A 55 4.80 3.74 5.05
N PHE A 56 4.64 5.05 4.84
CA PHE A 56 4.44 5.59 3.49
C PHE A 56 5.58 5.19 2.55
N TYR A 57 6.83 5.41 2.94
CA TYR A 57 7.98 5.04 2.10
C TYR A 57 8.09 3.53 1.86
N ALA A 58 7.68 2.73 2.84
CA ALA A 58 7.71 1.27 2.74
C ALA A 58 6.66 0.73 1.74
N PHE A 59 5.45 1.32 1.74
CA PHE A 59 4.36 0.88 0.87
C PHE A 59 4.33 1.59 -0.49
N VAL A 60 4.86 2.82 -0.61
CA VAL A 60 4.89 3.54 -1.90
C VAL A 60 5.70 2.77 -2.95
N GLU A 61 6.69 1.99 -2.53
CA GLU A 61 7.51 1.13 -3.38
C GLU A 61 6.72 -0.08 -3.94
N LEU A 62 5.61 -0.45 -3.28
CA LEU A 62 4.70 -1.51 -3.73
C LEU A 62 3.63 -1.01 -4.71
N ILE A 63 3.33 0.30 -4.70
CA ILE A 63 2.24 0.87 -5.49
C ILE A 63 2.38 0.62 -7.00
N PRO A 64 3.56 0.78 -7.64
CA PRO A 64 3.69 0.54 -9.08
C PRO A 64 3.24 -0.86 -9.49
N ASN A 65 3.58 -1.87 -8.68
CA ASN A 65 3.20 -3.26 -8.92
C ASN A 65 1.68 -3.45 -8.72
N LEU A 66 1.13 -2.95 -7.60
CA LEU A 66 -0.30 -3.05 -7.32
C LEU A 66 -1.17 -2.35 -8.38
N ALA A 67 -0.78 -1.14 -8.78
CA ALA A 67 -1.48 -0.36 -9.78
C ALA A 67 -1.43 -1.02 -11.16
N SER A 68 -0.28 -1.59 -11.54
CA SER A 68 -0.15 -2.34 -12.79
C SER A 68 -0.99 -3.61 -12.79
N SER A 69 -1.05 -4.35 -11.69
CA SER A 69 -1.87 -5.55 -11.56
C SER A 69 -3.37 -5.26 -11.62
N LEU A 70 -3.79 -4.06 -11.21
CA LEU A 70 -5.17 -3.60 -11.21
C LEU A 70 -5.56 -2.79 -12.46
N GLY A 71 -4.61 -2.43 -13.31
CA GLY A 71 -4.85 -1.60 -14.50
C GLY A 71 -5.27 -0.16 -14.17
N ILE A 72 -4.89 0.36 -13.00
CA ILE A 72 -5.27 1.71 -12.53
C ILE A 72 -4.06 2.64 -12.47
N ASN A 73 -4.31 3.95 -12.44
CA ASN A 73 -3.24 4.93 -12.26
C ASN A 73 -2.66 4.84 -10.83
N PRO A 74 -1.33 4.71 -10.64
CA PRO A 74 -0.67 4.71 -9.33
C PRO A 74 -1.08 5.86 -8.41
N ALA A 75 -1.38 7.04 -8.98
CA ALA A 75 -1.81 8.22 -8.24
C ALA A 75 -3.12 7.98 -7.44
N TYR A 76 -4.00 7.08 -7.91
CA TYR A 76 -5.21 6.71 -7.17
C TYR A 76 -4.91 6.00 -5.85
N LEU A 77 -3.75 5.36 -5.72
CA LEU A 77 -3.32 4.70 -4.49
C LEU A 77 -2.41 5.61 -3.65
N VAL A 78 -1.49 6.34 -4.30
CA VAL A 78 -0.52 7.22 -3.61
C VAL A 78 -1.21 8.36 -2.86
N ILE A 79 -2.16 9.06 -3.51
CA ILE A 79 -2.73 10.29 -2.94
C ILE A 79 -3.45 10.02 -1.61
N PRO A 80 -4.34 9.01 -1.51
CA PRO A 80 -4.98 8.68 -0.24
C PRO A 80 -4.00 8.19 0.82
N MET A 81 -2.95 7.46 0.44
CA MET A 81 -1.91 7.00 1.37
C MET A 81 -1.09 8.17 1.95
N LEU A 82 -0.80 9.21 1.15
CA LEU A 82 -0.17 10.43 1.65
C LEU A 82 -1.06 11.12 2.70
N GLN A 83 -2.37 11.17 2.47
CA GLN A 83 -3.31 11.73 3.43
C GLN A 83 -3.33 10.91 4.73
N ALA A 84 -3.41 9.58 4.62
CA ALA A 84 -3.33 8.64 5.76
C ALA A 84 -2.03 8.77 6.56
N SER A 85 -0.90 8.92 5.87
CA SER A 85 0.41 9.15 6.47
C SER A 85 0.44 10.44 7.29
N ASN A 86 -0.21 11.50 6.83
CA ASN A 86 -0.27 12.77 7.56
C ASN A 86 -1.20 12.73 8.79
N LEU A 87 -1.98 11.66 8.99
CA LEU A 87 -2.85 11.50 10.17
C LEU A 87 -2.15 10.87 11.37
N GLY A 88 -0.96 10.29 11.19
CA GLY A 88 -0.21 9.59 12.25
C GLY A 88 1.13 10.22 12.56
#